data_AF-A0A2J4XUL2-F1
#
_entry.id   AF-A0A2J4XUL2-F1
#
_cell.length_a   1.000
_cell.length_b   1.000
_cell.length_c   1.000
_cell.angle_alpha   90.00
_cell.angle_beta   90.00
_cell.angle_gamma   90.00
#
_symmetry.space_group_name_H-M   'P 1'
#
loop_
_entity.id
_entity.type
_entity.pdbx_description
1 polymer ?
#
loop_
_entity_poly.entity_id
_entity_poly.type
_entity_poly.pdbx_seq_one_letter_code
_entity_poly.pdbx_strand_id
1 'polypeptide(L)'
;LYVTIKESDGSEQFLVVPYASVPVLQREGRLKYAMTTGVYRAYDNGIDKAPLAAGTAIYGLPAGYTVYGGGQFSNRYQALALGIGKNLGSIGALSTDITQAWSQQKNRPREEGQSWRIRYSKNLVQTGTNFTFAGYRYATSGYWDM
;
A
#
# COMPACT_ATOMS: atom_id res chain seq x y z
N LEU A 1 3.49 9.64 7.38
CA LEU A 1 3.68 11.08 7.68
C LEU A 1 4.74 11.19 8.75
N TYR A 2 5.80 11.96 8.50
CA TYR A 2 6.79 12.28 9.53
C TYR A 2 6.27 13.50 10.28
N VAL A 3 6.02 13.34 11.58
CA VAL A 3 5.59 14.43 12.47
C VAL A 3 6.75 14.70 13.41
N THR A 4 7.24 15.93 13.41
CA THR A 4 8.21 16.41 14.39
C THR A 4 7.48 17.31 15.37
N ILE A 5 7.47 16.93 16.65
CA ILE A 5 6.93 17.73 17.74
C ILE A 5 8.13 18.36 18.44
N LYS A 6 8.17 19.69 18.47
CA LYS A 6 9.23 20.44 19.15
C LYS A 6 8.68 21.00 20.46
N GLU A 7 9.20 20.51 21.56
CA GLU A 7 8.81 20.87 22.93
C GLU A 7 9.45 22.20 23.36
N SER A 8 8.90 22.81 24.41
CA SER A 8 9.33 24.14 24.89
C SER A 8 10.73 24.13 25.51
N ASP A 9 11.26 22.94 25.84
CA ASP A 9 12.62 22.71 26.32
C ASP A 9 13.64 22.50 25.18
N GLY A 10 13.19 22.57 23.92
CA GLY A 10 14.02 22.36 22.74
C GLY A 10 14.18 20.90 22.32
N SER A 11 13.57 19.94 23.02
CA SER A 11 13.57 18.54 22.61
C SER A 11 12.65 18.31 21.40
N GLU A 12 13.07 17.41 20.50
CA GLU A 12 12.31 17.06 19.29
C GLU A 12 11.88 15.59 19.37
N GLN A 13 10.57 15.35 19.30
CA GLN A 13 10.00 14.01 19.21
C GLN A 13 9.62 13.72 17.76
N PHE A 14 10.16 12.62 17.23
CA PHE A 14 9.87 12.17 15.86
C PHE A 14 8.83 11.04 15.92
N LEU A 15 7.64 11.31 15.39
CA LEU A 15 6.56 10.34 15.29
C LEU A 15 6.31 10.01 13.81
N VAL A 16 6.43 8.74 13.46
CA VAL A 16 5.99 8.25 12.14
C VAL A 16 4.53 7.83 12.29
N VAL A 17 3.61 8.65 11.78
CA VAL A 17 2.19 8.29 11.71
C VAL A 17 1.96 7.55 10.39
N PRO A 18 1.73 6.22 10.40
CA PRO A 18 1.38 5.48 9.19
C PRO A 18 0.00 5.91 8.68
N TYR A 19 -0.17 5.98 7.36
CA TYR A 19 -1.45 6.35 6.75
C TYR A 19 -2.50 5.26 7.01
N ALA A 20 -3.69 5.65 7.45
CA ALA A 20 -4.79 4.73 7.67
C ALA A 20 -5.27 4.13 6.33
N SER A 21 -4.84 2.91 6.04
CA SER A 21 -5.29 2.19 4.84
C SER A 21 -6.60 1.50 5.15
N VAL A 22 -7.70 2.05 4.63
CA VAL A 22 -9.01 1.41 4.60
C VAL A 22 -8.96 0.17 3.68
N PRO A 23 -9.73 -0.90 3.96
CA PRO A 23 -9.86 -2.03 3.03
C PRO A 23 -10.23 -1.59 1.62
N VAL A 24 -9.57 -2.19 0.63
CA VAL A 24 -9.81 -1.88 -0.78
C VAL A 24 -11.04 -2.67 -1.23
N LEU A 25 -12.19 -2.00 -1.22
CA LEU A 25 -13.47 -2.55 -1.68
C LEU A 25 -14.04 -1.70 -2.81
N GLN A 26 -14.66 -2.37 -3.78
CA GLN A 26 -15.43 -1.74 -4.85
C GLN A 26 -16.84 -2.31 -4.86
N ARG A 27 -17.80 -1.48 -5.32
CA ARG A 27 -19.16 -1.97 -5.55
C ARG A 27 -19.14 -3.00 -6.68
N GLU A 28 -20.03 -3.98 -6.58
CA GLU A 28 -20.24 -5.01 -7.59
C GLU A 28 -20.36 -4.41 -9.00
N GLY A 29 -19.67 -5.02 -9.96
CA GLY A 29 -19.66 -4.62 -11.37
C GLY A 29 -18.82 -3.37 -11.69
N ARG A 30 -18.18 -2.75 -10.69
CA ARG A 30 -17.31 -1.58 -10.92
C ARG A 30 -15.85 -1.98 -11.07
N LEU A 31 -15.25 -1.52 -12.17
CA LEU A 31 -13.81 -1.56 -12.41
C LEU A 31 -13.22 -0.17 -12.15
N LYS A 32 -12.25 -0.10 -11.26
CA LYS A 32 -11.38 1.07 -11.08
C LYS A 32 -9.98 0.69 -11.55
N TYR A 33 -9.46 1.41 -12.52
CA TYR A 33 -8.10 1.22 -13.00
C TYR A 33 -7.35 2.55 -12.95
N ALA A 34 -6.04 2.48 -12.76
CA ALA A 34 -5.15 3.61 -12.88
C ALA A 34 -3.86 3.15 -13.54
N MET A 35 -3.39 3.92 -14.50
CA MET A 35 -2.13 3.69 -15.19
C MET A 35 -1.32 4.97 -15.15
N THR A 36 -0.08 4.87 -14.73
CA THR A 36 0.85 5.99 -14.59
C THR A 36 2.12 5.61 -15.33
N THR A 37 2.62 6.50 -16.17
CA THR A 37 3.92 6.38 -16.81
C THR A 37 4.67 7.69 -16.64
N GLY A 38 5.96 7.64 -16.36
CA GLY A 38 6.75 8.83 -16.11
C GLY A 38 8.20 8.52 -15.75
N VAL A 39 8.87 9.51 -15.20
CA VAL A 39 10.24 9.38 -14.72
C VAL A 39 10.23 9.71 -13.24
N TYR A 40 10.80 8.83 -12.41
CA TYR A 40 10.92 9.09 -10.98
C TYR A 40 11.82 10.32 -10.77
N ARG A 41 11.26 11.35 -10.14
CA ARG A 41 11.98 12.57 -9.74
C ARG A 41 12.11 12.57 -8.23
N ALA A 42 13.27 12.15 -7.72
CA ALA A 42 13.61 12.40 -6.33
C ALA A 42 13.88 13.90 -6.12
N TYR A 43 13.59 14.39 -4.91
CA TYR A 43 13.96 15.74 -4.47
C TYR A 43 15.47 15.89 -4.28
N ASP A 44 16.20 14.78 -4.19
CA ASP A 44 17.63 14.72 -3.93
C ASP A 44 18.42 14.41 -5.22
N ASN A 45 19.49 15.17 -5.48
CA ASN A 45 20.26 15.14 -6.74
C ASN A 45 21.05 13.83 -6.97
N GLY A 46 21.01 12.88 -6.03
CA GLY A 46 21.77 11.62 -6.08
C GLY A 46 21.02 10.42 -6.68
N ILE A 47 19.74 10.54 -7.04
CA ILE A 47 18.93 9.41 -7.53
C ILE A 47 18.77 9.47 -9.05
N ASP A 48 19.28 8.43 -9.73
CA ASP A 48 19.20 8.27 -11.19
C ASP A 48 17.74 8.40 -11.67
N LYS A 49 17.50 9.25 -12.69
CA LYS A 49 16.21 9.36 -13.38
C LYS A 49 15.85 8.02 -14.00
N ALA A 50 14.95 7.27 -13.37
CA ALA A 50 14.51 5.97 -13.88
C ALA A 50 13.10 6.10 -14.50
N PRO A 51 12.87 5.56 -15.71
CA PRO A 51 11.52 5.42 -16.22
C PRO A 51 10.71 4.52 -15.29
N LEU A 52 9.47 4.91 -15.06
CA LEU A 52 8.55 4.26 -14.16
C LEU A 52 7.22 4.07 -14.87
N ALA A 53 6.73 2.83 -14.89
CA ALA A 53 5.39 2.49 -15.30
C ALA A 53 4.69 1.79 -14.13
N ALA A 54 3.53 2.27 -13.74
CA ALA A 54 2.71 1.65 -12.70
C ALA A 54 1.28 1.47 -13.23
N GLY A 55 0.67 0.34 -12.88
CA GLY A 55 -0.69 0.01 -13.26
C GLY A 55 -1.39 -0.63 -12.07
N THR A 56 -2.63 -0.25 -11.82
CA THR A 56 -3.48 -0.87 -10.80
C THR A 56 -4.87 -1.09 -11.36
N ALA A 57 -5.49 -2.19 -10.97
CA ALA A 57 -6.85 -2.54 -11.32
C ALA A 57 -7.56 -3.16 -10.12
N ILE A 58 -8.77 -2.69 -9.84
CA ILE A 58 -9.61 -3.11 -8.73
C ILE A 58 -10.99 -3.38 -9.30
N TYR A 59 -11.50 -4.59 -9.09
CA TYR A 59 -12.80 -5.02 -9.61
C TYR A 59 -13.71 -5.53 -8.49
N GLY A 60 -14.92 -4.99 -8.42
CA GLY A 60 -15.96 -5.46 -7.51
C GLY A 60 -16.71 -6.66 -8.08
N LEU A 61 -16.61 -7.79 -7.40
CA LEU A 61 -17.31 -9.03 -7.73
C LEU A 61 -18.66 -9.13 -6.99
N PRO A 62 -19.54 -10.04 -7.42
CA PRO A 62 -20.79 -10.33 -6.71
C PRO A 62 -20.58 -10.76 -5.25
N ALA A 63 -21.64 -10.65 -4.45
CA ALA A 63 -21.65 -11.03 -3.04
C ALA A 63 -20.63 -10.25 -2.15
N GLY A 64 -20.29 -9.02 -2.56
CA GLY A 64 -19.43 -8.13 -1.78
C GLY A 64 -17.95 -8.48 -1.83
N TYR A 65 -17.52 -9.30 -2.79
CA TYR A 65 -16.11 -9.57 -3.03
C TYR A 65 -15.48 -8.43 -3.85
N THR A 66 -14.19 -8.21 -3.66
CA THR A 66 -13.39 -7.29 -4.48
C THR A 66 -12.05 -7.94 -4.71
N VAL A 67 -11.60 -7.95 -5.95
CA VAL A 67 -10.24 -8.38 -6.30
C VAL A 67 -9.47 -7.17 -6.78
N TYR A 68 -8.20 -7.09 -6.44
CA TYR A 68 -7.35 -6.03 -6.91
C TYR A 68 -5.95 -6.53 -7.17
N GLY A 69 -5.28 -5.85 -8.07
CA GLY A 69 -3.90 -6.10 -8.39
C GLY A 69 -3.26 -4.87 -8.97
N GLY A 70 -1.94 -4.88 -8.97
CA GLY A 70 -1.17 -3.83 -9.58
C GLY A 70 0.27 -4.22 -9.75
N GLY A 71 0.96 -3.49 -10.61
CA GLY A 71 2.37 -3.65 -10.83
C GLY A 71 3.04 -2.30 -10.95
N GLN A 72 4.29 -2.26 -10.54
CA GLN A 72 5.17 -1.12 -10.74
C GLN A 72 6.46 -1.64 -11.36
N PHE A 73 6.85 -1.07 -12.50
CA PHE A 73 7.98 -1.50 -13.30
C PHE A 73 8.89 -0.32 -13.56
N SER A 74 10.16 -0.51 -13.26
CA SER A 74 11.24 0.41 -13.53
C SER A 74 12.51 -0.37 -13.89
N ASN A 75 13.54 0.30 -14.41
CA ASN A 75 14.78 -0.35 -14.84
C ASN A 75 15.48 -1.15 -13.73
N ARG A 76 15.31 -0.75 -12.46
CA ARG A 76 15.96 -1.37 -11.30
C ARG A 76 14.99 -1.85 -10.23
N TYR A 77 13.69 -1.71 -10.45
CA TYR A 77 12.67 -2.09 -9.48
C TYR A 77 11.43 -2.62 -10.18
N GLN A 78 10.98 -3.79 -9.77
CA GLN A 78 9.76 -4.42 -10.27
C GLN A 78 8.96 -4.90 -9.07
N ALA A 79 7.70 -4.51 -8.96
CA ALA A 79 6.80 -5.00 -7.94
C ALA A 79 5.47 -5.42 -8.55
N LEU A 80 4.90 -6.48 -8.00
CA LEU A 80 3.60 -7.02 -8.34
C LEU A 80 2.82 -7.24 -7.06
N ALA A 81 1.61 -6.71 -7.00
CA ALA A 81 0.69 -6.86 -5.89
C ALA A 81 -0.60 -7.53 -6.36
N LEU A 82 -1.12 -8.45 -5.56
CA LEU A 82 -2.40 -9.10 -5.75
C LEU A 82 -3.12 -9.19 -4.42
N GLY A 83 -4.41 -8.89 -4.42
CA GLY A 83 -5.20 -8.85 -3.21
C GLY A 83 -6.68 -9.13 -3.44
N ILE A 84 -7.32 -9.53 -2.35
CA ILE A 84 -8.75 -9.79 -2.29
C ILE A 84 -9.35 -9.07 -1.09
N GLY A 85 -10.60 -8.69 -1.22
CA GLY A 85 -11.40 -8.03 -0.20
C GLY A 85 -12.79 -8.64 -0.15
N LYS A 86 -13.38 -8.63 1.05
CA LYS A 86 -14.77 -9.02 1.28
C LYS A 86 -15.43 -8.00 2.18
N ASN A 87 -16.56 -7.49 1.71
CA ASN A 87 -17.50 -6.75 2.54
C ASN A 87 -18.38 -7.75 3.29
N LEU A 88 -18.28 -7.76 4.62
CA LEU A 88 -19.06 -8.62 5.52
C LEU A 88 -20.29 -7.88 6.09
N GLY A 89 -20.62 -6.68 5.57
CA GLY A 89 -21.79 -5.92 5.99
C GLY A 89 -21.69 -5.47 7.45
N SER A 90 -22.62 -5.94 8.30
CA SER A 90 -22.71 -5.59 9.73
C SER A 90 -21.48 -6.00 10.54
N ILE A 91 -20.72 -7.00 10.06
CA ILE A 91 -19.51 -7.51 10.71
C ILE A 91 -18.28 -6.68 10.32
N GLY A 92 -18.34 -5.90 9.23
CA GLY A 92 -17.25 -5.03 8.76
C GLY A 92 -16.73 -5.39 7.37
N ALA A 93 -15.47 -5.06 7.09
CA ALA A 93 -14.80 -5.30 5.83
C ALA A 93 -13.39 -5.85 6.09
N LEU A 94 -12.99 -6.85 5.32
CA LEU A 94 -11.67 -7.48 5.40
C LEU A 94 -11.01 -7.45 4.02
N SER A 95 -9.71 -7.13 3.97
CA SER A 95 -8.91 -7.29 2.75
C SER A 95 -7.54 -7.84 3.07
N THR A 96 -7.01 -8.68 2.21
CA THR A 96 -5.64 -9.18 2.27
C THR A 96 -4.95 -8.97 0.93
N ASP A 97 -3.68 -8.62 0.94
CA ASP A 97 -2.84 -8.53 -0.25
C ASP A 97 -1.43 -9.07 -0.01
N ILE A 98 -0.86 -9.59 -1.08
CA ILE A 98 0.54 -9.96 -1.17
C ILE A 98 1.20 -9.10 -2.25
N THR A 99 2.36 -8.55 -1.93
CA THR A 99 3.20 -7.78 -2.84
C THR A 99 4.56 -8.44 -2.94
N GLN A 100 4.92 -8.91 -4.12
CA GLN A 100 6.27 -9.34 -4.45
C GLN A 100 7.03 -8.17 -5.05
N ALA A 101 8.22 -7.88 -4.55
CA ALA A 101 9.13 -6.89 -5.09
C ALA A 101 10.48 -7.53 -5.44
N TRP A 102 11.04 -7.10 -6.56
CA TRP A 102 12.38 -7.39 -7.00
C TRP A 102 13.10 -6.06 -7.20
N SER A 103 14.17 -5.87 -6.45
CA SER A 103 14.96 -4.64 -6.49
C SER A 103 16.41 -4.96 -6.86
N GLN A 104 17.03 -4.09 -7.64
CA GLN A 104 18.44 -4.19 -7.99
C GLN A 104 19.13 -2.87 -7.64
N GLN A 105 19.73 -2.82 -6.47
CA GLN A 105 20.48 -1.64 -6.03
C GLN A 105 21.81 -1.55 -6.81
N LYS A 106 22.30 -0.32 -7.02
CA LYS A 106 23.56 -0.08 -7.74
C LYS A 106 24.70 -0.81 -7.02
N ASN A 107 25.45 -1.64 -7.76
CA ASN A 107 26.56 -2.47 -7.25
C ASN A 107 26.16 -3.55 -6.22
N ARG A 108 24.89 -4.00 -6.19
CA ARG A 108 24.45 -5.14 -5.37
C ARG A 108 23.74 -6.21 -6.21
N PRO A 109 23.75 -7.47 -5.76
CA PRO A 109 22.93 -8.52 -6.37
C PRO A 109 21.44 -8.17 -6.28
N ARG A 110 20.64 -8.77 -7.16
CA ARG A 110 19.19 -8.61 -7.16
C ARG A 110 18.63 -9.15 -5.84
N GLU A 111 17.89 -8.31 -5.12
CA GLU A 111 17.19 -8.67 -3.89
C GLU A 111 15.70 -8.88 -4.19
N GLU A 112 15.12 -9.89 -3.54
CA GLU A 112 13.70 -10.19 -3.63
C GLU A 112 13.05 -10.11 -2.25
N GLY A 113 11.86 -9.51 -2.23
CA GLY A 113 11.12 -9.27 -1.01
C GLY A 113 9.64 -9.54 -1.20
N GLN A 114 9.01 -10.11 -0.19
CA GLN A 114 7.56 -10.29 -0.17
C GLN A 114 6.99 -9.46 0.97
N SER A 115 5.87 -8.79 0.72
CA SER A 115 5.09 -8.12 1.74
C SER A 115 3.68 -8.68 1.78
N TRP A 116 3.24 -9.07 2.97
CA TRP A 116 1.89 -9.53 3.23
C TRP A 116 1.17 -8.48 4.04
N ARG A 117 -0.05 -8.14 3.64
CA ARG A 117 -0.87 -7.11 4.30
C ARG A 117 -2.27 -7.61 4.54
N ILE A 118 -2.74 -7.51 5.77
CA ILE A 118 -4.14 -7.80 6.15
C ILE A 118 -4.74 -6.52 6.72
N ARG A 119 -5.93 -6.12 6.29
CA ARG A 119 -6.66 -4.94 6.77
C ARG A 119 -8.09 -5.28 7.14
N TYR A 120 -8.56 -4.79 8.28
CA TYR A 120 -9.94 -4.96 8.73
C TYR A 120 -10.51 -3.62 9.19
N SER A 121 -11.74 -3.31 8.78
CA SER A 121 -12.45 -2.11 9.24
C SER A 121 -13.90 -2.43 9.60
N LYS A 122 -14.38 -1.88 10.71
CA LYS A 122 -15.77 -1.99 11.14
C LYS A 122 -16.33 -0.60 11.41
N ASN A 123 -17.43 -0.28 10.75
CA ASN A 123 -18.16 0.96 10.98
C ASN A 123 -19.38 0.67 11.87
N LEU A 124 -19.43 1.23 13.09
CA LEU A 124 -20.61 1.14 13.95
C LEU A 124 -21.45 2.41 13.82
N VAL A 125 -22.40 2.38 12.89
CA VAL A 125 -23.30 3.52 12.61
C VAL A 125 -24.20 3.86 13.80
N GLN A 126 -24.56 2.87 14.63
CA GLN A 126 -25.45 3.06 15.80
C GLN A 126 -24.82 3.90 16.92
N THR A 127 -23.50 3.89 17.09
CA THR A 127 -22.80 4.65 18.14
C THR A 127 -21.96 5.80 17.59
N GLY A 128 -22.02 6.05 16.27
CA GLY A 128 -21.16 7.02 15.59
C GLY A 128 -19.66 6.68 15.65
N THR A 129 -19.29 5.44 16.01
CA THR A 129 -17.90 5.04 16.24
C THR A 129 -17.34 4.27 15.05
N ASN A 130 -16.19 4.72 14.51
CA ASN A 130 -15.49 4.04 13.42
C ASN A 130 -14.26 3.31 13.97
N PHE A 131 -14.27 1.97 13.96
CA PHE A 131 -13.12 1.16 14.33
C PHE A 131 -12.40 0.69 13.07
N THR A 132 -11.28 1.34 12.75
CA THR A 132 -10.36 0.84 11.73
C THR A 132 -9.24 0.10 12.46
N PHE A 133 -9.20 -1.23 12.36
CA PHE A 133 -8.09 -2.00 12.94
C PHE A 133 -6.92 -1.97 11.97
N ALA A 134 -5.81 -1.41 12.47
CA ALA A 134 -4.55 -1.23 11.78
C ALA A 134 -4.10 -2.53 11.12
N GLY A 135 -3.84 -2.46 9.82
CA GLY A 135 -3.43 -3.62 9.07
C GLY A 135 -2.04 -4.10 9.48
N TYR A 136 -1.86 -5.41 9.59
CA TYR A 136 -0.56 -6.02 9.82
C TYR A 136 0.17 -6.12 8.49
N ARG A 137 1.34 -5.48 8.37
CA ARG A 137 2.23 -5.60 7.21
C ARG A 137 3.48 -6.34 7.64
N TYR A 138 3.65 -7.56 7.15
CA TYR A 138 4.92 -8.28 7.23
C TYR A 138 5.69 -8.02 5.94
N ALA A 139 6.97 -7.72 6.04
CA ALA A 139 7.86 -7.54 4.89
C ALA A 139 9.15 -8.31 5.17
N THR A 140 9.61 -9.12 4.22
CA THR A 140 10.89 -9.81 4.37
C THR A 140 12.06 -8.81 4.28
N SER A 141 13.23 -9.18 4.80
CA SER A 141 14.41 -8.30 4.88
C SER A 141 14.91 -7.76 3.54
N GLY A 142 14.54 -8.38 2.41
CA GLY A 142 14.85 -7.93 1.04
C GLY A 142 13.77 -7.05 0.40
N TYR A 143 12.75 -6.64 1.15
CA TYR A 143 11.70 -5.76 0.64
C TYR A 143 12.10 -4.29 0.77
N TRP A 144 12.19 -3.62 -0.37
CA TRP A 144 12.45 -2.18 -0.46
C TRP A 144 11.27 -1.49 -1.14
N ASP A 145 10.75 -0.41 -0.54
CA ASP A 145 9.85 0.52 -1.23
C ASP A 145 10.71 1.58 -1.96
N MET A 146 10.27 2.04 -3.13
CA MET A 146 10.97 3.04 -3.96
C MET A 146 10.46 4.46 -3.70
#